data_AF-A0A4Y2X2D8-F1
#
_entry.id   AF-A0A4Y2X2D8-F1
#
_cell.length_a   1.000
_cell.length_b   1.000
_cell.length_c   1.000
_cell.angle_alpha   90.00
_cell.angle_beta   90.00
_cell.angle_gamma   90.00
#
_symmetry.space_group_name_H-M   'P 1'
#
loop_
_entity.id
_entity.type
_entity.pdbx_description
1 polymer ?
#
loop_
_entity_poly.entity_id
_entity_poly.type
_entity_poly.pdbx_seq_one_letter_code
_entity_poly.pdbx_strand_id
1 'polypeptide(L)'
;MDDNARPHRARLVRSYLESKTIPQMAWPAKSPDLNPIAHVWDILGRWIAGHRVHPGTLHDLQHALLQEWELLPQQGINDSIASMPRHCQACISAREYHTRY
;
A
#
# COMPACT_ATOMS: atom_id res chain seq x y z
N MET A 1 6.45 -7.76 0.56
CA MET A 1 6.24 -6.89 1.74
C MET A 1 4.80 -7.07 2.19
N ASP A 2 4.56 -7.16 3.49
CA ASP A 2 3.24 -7.15 4.12
C ASP A 2 3.34 -6.47 5.50
N ASP A 3 2.23 -6.24 6.18
CA ASP A 3 2.11 -5.48 7.44
C ASP A 3 2.21 -6.33 8.73
N ASN A 4 2.62 -7.61 8.65
CA ASN A 4 2.56 -8.58 9.74
C ASN A 4 1.15 -8.85 10.35
N ALA A 5 0.04 -8.50 9.69
CA ALA A 5 -1.28 -8.84 10.21
C ALA A 5 -1.38 -10.34 10.53
N ARG A 6 -2.16 -10.70 11.58
CA ARG A 6 -2.26 -12.11 12.04
C ARG A 6 -2.52 -13.12 10.90
N PRO A 7 -3.40 -12.84 9.92
CA PRO A 7 -3.57 -13.72 8.76
C PRO A 7 -2.30 -13.90 7.92
N HIS A 8 -1.50 -12.86 7.71
CA HIS A 8 -0.24 -12.90 6.94
C HIS A 8 0.87 -13.72 7.64
N ARG A 9 0.71 -13.99 8.93
CA ARG A 9 1.64 -14.80 9.73
C ARG A 9 1.09 -16.21 10.04
N ALA A 10 -0.12 -16.52 9.58
CA ALA A 10 -0.69 -17.85 9.71
C ALA A 10 0.21 -18.92 9.06
N ARG A 11 0.25 -20.12 9.64
CA ARG A 11 1.08 -21.23 9.15
C ARG A 11 0.79 -21.54 7.67
N LEU A 12 -0.49 -21.58 7.30
CA LEU A 12 -0.92 -21.83 5.93
C LEU A 12 -0.34 -20.82 4.94
N VAL A 13 -0.39 -19.52 5.29
CA VAL A 13 0.15 -18.44 4.44
C VAL A 13 1.66 -18.52 4.33
N ARG A 14 2.38 -18.76 5.43
CA ARG A 14 3.84 -18.91 5.40
C ARG A 14 4.28 -20.10 4.54
N SER A 15 3.66 -21.27 4.72
CA SER A 15 3.96 -22.45 3.91
C SER A 15 3.66 -22.22 2.42
N TYR A 16 2.59 -21.48 2.09
CA TYR A 16 2.30 -21.11 0.71
C TYR A 16 3.40 -20.21 0.13
N LEU A 17 3.79 -19.15 0.84
CA LEU A 17 4.83 -18.23 0.38
C LEU A 17 6.19 -18.93 0.21
N GLU A 18 6.55 -19.82 1.13
CA GLU A 18 7.72 -20.69 1.03
C GLU A 18 7.64 -21.58 -0.22
N SER A 19 6.50 -22.23 -0.49
CA SER A 19 6.30 -23.07 -1.68
C SER A 19 6.40 -22.31 -3.00
N LYS A 20 6.15 -21.00 -2.96
CA LYS A 20 6.23 -20.09 -4.11
C LYS A 20 7.57 -19.35 -4.18
N THR A 21 8.50 -19.62 -3.27
CA THR A 21 9.81 -18.94 -3.18
C THR A 21 9.65 -17.42 -3.07
N ILE A 22 8.59 -16.95 -2.39
CA ILE A 22 8.35 -15.53 -2.17
C ILE A 22 9.01 -15.14 -0.84
N PRO A 23 10.09 -14.35 -0.84
CA PRO A 23 10.76 -13.96 0.39
C PRO A 23 9.86 -13.03 1.21
N GLN A 24 9.71 -13.35 2.50
CA GLN A 24 9.10 -12.44 3.47
C GLN A 24 10.14 -11.45 3.96
N MET A 25 9.79 -10.17 3.90
CA MET A 25 10.62 -9.10 4.43
C MET A 25 10.25 -8.84 5.89
N ALA A 26 11.25 -8.60 6.74
CA ALA A 26 11.00 -8.13 8.10
C ALA A 26 10.30 -6.77 8.06
N TRP A 27 9.24 -6.62 8.85
CA TRP A 27 8.45 -5.40 8.89
C TRP A 27 8.28 -4.92 10.33
N PRO A 28 8.50 -3.64 10.64
CA PRO A 28 8.23 -3.10 11.97
C PRO A 28 6.72 -3.02 12.24
N ALA A 29 6.32 -3.27 13.47
CA ALA A 29 4.92 -3.15 13.86
C ALA A 29 4.46 -1.69 13.77
N LYS A 30 3.17 -1.46 13.47
CA LYS A 30 2.53 -0.13 13.47
C LYS A 30 3.25 0.92 12.62
N SER A 31 3.81 0.52 11.48
CA SER A 31 4.54 1.41 10.56
C SER A 31 3.79 1.57 9.22
N PRO A 32 2.61 2.22 9.21
CA PRO A 32 1.86 2.45 7.97
C PRO A 32 2.62 3.37 7.01
N ASP A 33 3.39 4.33 7.53
CA ASP A 33 4.23 5.29 6.80
C ASP A 33 5.25 4.61 5.86
N LEU A 34 5.61 3.36 6.19
CA LEU A 34 6.54 2.58 5.39
C LEU A 34 5.84 1.84 4.26
N ASN A 35 4.51 1.74 4.21
CA ASN A 35 3.82 0.95 3.19
C ASN A 35 3.65 1.75 1.89
N PRO A 36 4.38 1.42 0.79
CA PRO A 36 4.32 2.21 -0.44
C PRO A 36 2.94 2.17 -1.11
N ILE A 37 2.11 1.16 -0.82
CA ILE A 37 0.74 1.09 -1.37
C ILE A 37 -0.18 2.17 -0.78
N ALA A 38 0.14 2.72 0.40
CA ALA A 38 -0.66 3.77 1.03
C ALA A 38 -0.74 5.01 0.12
N HIS A 39 0.37 5.36 -0.55
CA HIS A 39 0.38 6.47 -1.50
C HIS A 39 -0.48 6.21 -2.73
N VAL A 40 -0.45 4.97 -3.25
CA VAL A 40 -1.29 4.57 -4.38
C VAL A 40 -2.77 4.65 -4.01
N TRP A 41 -3.15 4.19 -2.81
CA TRP A 41 -4.51 4.33 -2.32
C TRP A 41 -4.95 5.78 -2.16
N ASP A 42 -4.07 6.66 -1.69
CA ASP A 42 -4.35 8.08 -1.57
C ASP A 42 -4.57 8.74 -2.95
N ILE A 43 -3.80 8.37 -3.98
CA ILE A 43 -4.02 8.84 -5.36
C ILE A 43 -5.41 8.43 -5.85
N LEU A 44 -5.76 7.15 -5.75
CA LEU A 44 -7.06 6.63 -6.19
C LEU A 44 -8.22 7.27 -5.42
N GLY A 45 -8.08 7.42 -4.10
CA GLY A 45 -9.06 8.08 -3.26
C GLY A 45 -9.29 9.53 -3.66
N ARG A 46 -8.22 10.28 -3.96
CA ARG A 46 -8.31 11.66 -4.46
C ARG A 46 -8.98 11.75 -5.84
N TRP A 47 -8.71 10.80 -6.74
CA TRP A 47 -9.34 10.78 -8.07
C TRP A 47 -10.84 10.51 -7.99
N ILE A 48 -11.26 9.52 -7.20
CA ILE A 48 -12.68 9.23 -6.96
C ILE A 48 -13.38 10.40 -6.26
N ALA A 49 -12.72 11.02 -5.27
CA ALA A 49 -13.26 12.22 -4.62
C ALA A 49 -13.39 13.42 -5.58
N GLY A 50 -12.64 13.44 -6.68
CA GLY A 50 -12.73 14.45 -7.74
C GLY A 50 -13.79 14.16 -8.80
N HIS A 51 -14.47 13.01 -8.75
CA HIS A 51 -15.54 12.68 -9.71
C HIS A 51 -16.70 13.66 -9.61
N ARG A 52 -17.28 14.02 -10.76
CA ARG A 52 -18.49 14.85 -10.81
C ARG A 52 -19.71 14.16 -10.22
N VAL A 53 -19.78 12.84 -10.36
CA VAL A 53 -20.84 11.98 -9.83
C VAL A 53 -20.16 10.99 -8.91
N HIS A 54 -20.50 11.06 -7.62
CA HIS A 54 -19.93 10.13 -6.65
C HIS A 54 -20.61 8.76 -6.73
N PRO A 55 -19.86 7.66 -6.51
CA PRO A 55 -20.45 6.34 -6.40
C PRO A 55 -21.50 6.26 -5.29
N GLY A 56 -22.74 5.91 -5.64
CA GLY A 56 -23.85 5.81 -4.69
C GLY A 56 -24.00 4.42 -4.07
N THR A 57 -23.41 3.39 -4.70
CA THR A 57 -23.44 2.00 -4.24
C THR A 57 -22.05 1.40 -4.17
N LEU A 58 -21.92 0.25 -3.47
CA LEU A 58 -20.68 -0.52 -3.45
C LEU A 58 -20.25 -0.96 -4.85
N HIS A 59 -21.23 -1.28 -5.71
CA HIS A 59 -20.97 -1.68 -7.08
C HIS A 59 -20.39 -0.53 -7.91
N ASP A 60 -20.97 0.66 -7.80
CA ASP A 60 -20.45 1.86 -8.48
C ASP A 60 -19.04 2.18 -7.99
N LEU A 61 -18.78 2.04 -6.67
CA LEU A 61 -17.47 2.32 -6.10
C LEU A 61 -16.42 1.34 -6.62
N GLN A 62 -16.78 0.05 -6.69
CA GLN A 62 -15.91 -0.97 -7.27
C GLN A 62 -15.59 -0.67 -8.74
N HIS A 63 -16.60 -0.28 -9.53
CA HIS A 63 -16.40 0.09 -10.93
C HIS A 63 -15.50 1.33 -11.08
N ALA A 64 -15.75 2.38 -10.30
CA ALA A 64 -14.93 3.59 -10.31
C ALA A 64 -13.47 3.28 -9.93
N LEU A 65 -13.24 2.48 -8.87
CA LEU A 65 -11.90 2.07 -8.45
C LEU A 65 -11.15 1.32 -9.55
N LEU A 66 -11.81 0.39 -10.24
CA LEU A 66 -11.19 -0.37 -11.32
C LEU A 66 -10.84 0.54 -12.51
N GLN A 67 -11.72 1.47 -12.87
CA GLN A 67 -11.45 2.43 -13.96
C GLN A 67 -10.27 3.34 -13.62
N GLU A 68 -10.24 3.92 -12.42
CA GLU A 68 -9.13 4.77 -11.99
C GLU A 68 -7.82 3.99 -11.86
N TRP A 69 -7.89 2.73 -11.42
CA TRP A 69 -6.72 1.84 -11.36
C TRP A 69 -6.09 1.60 -12.73
N GLU A 70 -6.90 1.33 -13.75
CA GLU A 70 -6.42 1.12 -15.13
C GLU A 70 -5.78 2.40 -15.73
N LEU A 71 -6.20 3.57 -15.26
CA LEU A 71 -5.64 4.86 -15.69
C LEU A 71 -4.39 5.27 -14.91
N LEU A 72 -4.10 4.63 -13.78
CA LEU A 72 -2.97 4.97 -12.94
C LEU A 72 -1.65 4.72 -13.70
N PRO A 73 -0.83 5.76 -13.97
CA PRO A 73 0.43 5.56 -14.66
C PRO A 73 1.36 4.66 -13.84
N GLN A 74 2.00 3.70 -14.52
CA GLN A 74 3.04 2.87 -13.92
C GLN A 74 4.14 3.71 -13.25
N GLN A 75 4.41 4.91 -13.78
CA GLN A 75 5.37 5.83 -13.18
C GLN A 75 4.97 6.26 -11.76
N GLY A 76 3.69 6.50 -11.47
CA GLY A 76 3.24 6.85 -10.12
C GLY A 76 3.46 5.71 -9.11
N ILE A 77 3.30 4.46 -9.56
CA ILE A 77 3.62 3.27 -8.77
C ILE A 77 5.13 3.17 -8.55
N ASN A 78 5.92 3.36 -9.61
CA ASN A 78 7.38 3.30 -9.55
C ASN A 78 7.95 4.37 -8.62
N ASP A 79 7.42 5.60 -8.66
CA ASP A 79 7.84 6.70 -7.79
C ASP A 79 7.53 6.40 -6.32
N SER A 80 6.36 5.78 -6.05
CA SER A 80 5.99 5.31 -4.71
C SER A 80 6.99 4.28 -4.18
N ILE A 81 7.38 3.31 -5.01
CA ILE A 81 8.39 2.31 -4.65
C ILE A 81 9.77 2.96 -4.45
N ALA A 82 10.18 3.84 -5.37
CA ALA A 82 11.46 4.54 -5.33
C ALA A 82 11.58 5.49 -4.12
N SER A 83 10.45 5.90 -3.52
CA SER A 83 10.43 6.74 -2.32
C SER A 83 10.84 6.00 -1.04
N MET A 84 10.77 4.66 -1.04
CA MET A 84 10.94 3.81 0.15
C MET A 84 12.23 4.05 0.94
N PRO A 85 13.43 4.16 0.32
CA PRO A 85 14.65 4.44 1.07
C PRO A 85 14.55 5.74 1.89
N ARG A 86 13.86 6.75 1.38
CA ARG A 86 13.65 8.02 2.08
C ARG A 86 12.70 7.86 3.27
N HIS A 87 11.63 7.08 3.13
CA HIS A 87 10.69 6.81 4.22
C HIS A 87 11.36 6.02 5.34
N CYS A 88 12.13 4.98 4.97
CA CYS A 88 12.94 4.22 5.93
C CYS A 88 13.92 5.14 6.68
N GLN A 89 14.63 6.02 5.97
CA GLN A 89 15.55 6.97 6.60
C GLN A 89 14.82 7.95 7.53
N ALA A 90 13.64 8.42 7.16
CA ALA A 90 12.81 9.28 8.01
C ALA A 90 12.39 8.54 9.29
N CYS A 91 11.97 7.27 9.19
CA CYS A 91 11.59 6.45 10.34
C CYS A 91 12.78 6.19 11.28
N ILE A 92 13.96 5.87 10.72
CA ILE A 92 15.20 5.73 11.50
C ILE A 92 15.55 7.03 12.23
N SER A 93 15.47 8.16 11.53
CA SER A 93 15.79 9.48 12.10
C SER A 93 14.80 9.88 13.20
N ALA A 94 13.54 9.49 13.04
CA ALA A 94 12.48 9.65 14.03
C ALA A 94 12.59 8.66 15.20
N ARG A 95 13.62 7.79 15.26
CA ARG A 95 13.74 6.74 16.29
C ARG A 95 12.47 5.89 16.41
N GLU A 96 11.91 5.48 15.27
CA GLU A 96 10.69 4.67 15.17
C GLU A 96 9.39 5.39 15.60
N TYR A 97 9.44 6.70 15.90
CA TYR A 97 8.24 7.53 16.02
C TYR A 97 7.65 7.88 14.64
N HIS A 98 6.40 8.35 14.64
CA HIS A 98 5.66 8.72 13.42
C HIS A 98 6.41 9.71 12.55
N THR A 99 6.34 9.48 11.24
CA THR A 99 6.90 10.36 10.22
C THR A 99 5.79 11.16 9.54
N ARG A 100 6.16 12.05 8.62
CA ARG A 100 5.22 12.85 7.82
C ARG A 100 4.64 12.09 6.61
N TYR A 101 5.00 10.83 6.45
CA TYR A 101 4.68 10.00 5.30
C TYR A 101 3.52 9.06 5.59
#